data_AF-A0A9P1DFS2-F1
#
_entry.id   AF-A0A9P1DFS2-F1
#
_cell.length_a   1.000
_cell.length_b   1.000
_cell.length_c   1.000
_cell.angle_alpha   90.00
_cell.angle_beta   90.00
_cell.angle_gamma   90.00
#
_symmetry.space_group_name_H-M   'P 1'
#
loop_
_entity.id
_entity.type
_entity.pdbx_description
1 polymer ?
#
loop_
_entity_poly.entity_id
_entity_poly.type
_entity_poly.pdbx_seq_one_letter_code
_entity_poly.pdbx_strand_id
1 'polypeptide(L)'
;MLIPMPSMPFGTYSSYAKSRQYTILTLLVLQSLVVLLRWVLLLDIFGGFIMAVATAFGVYAYKEDLHVTFLCYWGLMSGINGIFDFVKFIDVWVHQPVSLLSLAWSLKLQWLLLLAVPAVSLPAAVVAWYVYQDMSGSGETQRRSADWADSRESRSERTPLRQPSFQSFGGQGRRLGA
;
A
#
# COMPACT_ATOMS: atom_id res chain seq x y z
N MET A 1 -4.89 0.70 -25.13
CA MET A 1 -5.35 -0.54 -24.46
C MET A 1 -5.42 -0.24 -22.97
N LEU A 2 -6.62 -0.12 -22.41
CA LEU A 2 -6.81 -0.10 -20.96
C LEU A 2 -6.48 -1.50 -20.46
N ILE A 3 -5.33 -1.69 -19.84
CA ILE A 3 -5.07 -2.89 -19.03
C ILE A 3 -6.05 -2.77 -17.85
N PRO A 4 -7.02 -3.70 -17.69
CA PRO A 4 -7.92 -3.65 -16.54
C PRO A 4 -7.08 -3.82 -15.29
N MET A 5 -6.85 -2.72 -14.58
CA MET A 5 -6.19 -2.80 -13.27
C MET A 5 -7.17 -3.48 -12.31
N PRO A 6 -6.71 -4.44 -11.49
CA PRO A 6 -7.56 -5.07 -10.50
C PRO A 6 -8.20 -3.98 -9.64
N SER A 7 -9.51 -4.08 -9.42
CA SER A 7 -10.24 -3.16 -8.55
C SER A 7 -9.69 -3.32 -7.13
N MET A 8 -8.79 -2.42 -6.72
CA MET A 8 -8.33 -2.39 -5.33
C MET A 8 -9.53 -1.98 -4.46
N PRO A 9 -9.87 -2.76 -3.41
CA PRO A 9 -10.86 -2.36 -2.45
C PRO A 9 -10.57 -0.95 -1.94
N PHE A 10 -11.52 -0.02 -2.09
CA PHE A 10 -11.50 1.26 -1.40
C PHE A 10 -11.80 0.99 0.08
N GLY A 11 -10.78 0.49 0.79
CA GLY A 11 -10.85 0.15 2.20
C GLY A 11 -10.24 1.23 3.07
N THR A 12 -10.84 1.45 4.24
CA THR A 12 -10.28 2.24 5.34
C THR A 12 -8.93 1.71 5.78
N TYR A 13 -8.14 2.56 6.43
CA TYR A 13 -6.76 2.36 6.86
C TYR A 13 -6.41 0.94 7.32
N SER A 14 -5.35 0.36 6.73
CA SER A 14 -4.71 -0.82 7.31
C SER A 14 -3.97 -0.41 8.59
N SER A 15 -4.29 -1.08 9.70
CA SER A 15 -3.58 -0.93 10.97
C SER A 15 -2.07 -1.20 10.82
N TYR A 16 -1.69 -2.08 9.89
CA TYR A 16 -0.28 -2.37 9.58
C TYR A 16 0.42 -1.17 8.96
N ALA A 17 -0.21 -0.49 7.99
CA ALA A 17 0.34 0.71 7.37
C ALA A 17 0.61 1.79 8.43
N LYS A 18 -0.29 1.96 9.39
CA LYS A 18 -0.13 2.90 10.51
C LYS A 18 1.06 2.56 11.40
N SER A 19 1.32 1.27 11.66
CA SER A 19 2.49 0.84 12.45
C SER A 19 3.83 1.14 11.74
N ARG A 20 3.82 1.21 10.41
CA ARG A 20 5.00 1.48 9.55
C ARG A 20 5.05 2.91 9.00
N GLN A 21 4.20 3.81 9.49
CA GLN A 21 4.14 5.20 9.01
C GLN A 21 5.50 5.90 9.06
N TYR A 22 6.30 5.66 10.10
CA TYR A 22 7.62 6.25 10.23
C TYR A 22 8.61 5.72 9.19
N THR A 23 8.55 4.43 8.86
CA THR A 23 9.38 3.84 7.80
C THR A 23 9.02 4.39 6.42
N ILE A 24 7.73 4.60 6.16
CA ILE A 24 7.27 5.21 4.91
C ILE A 24 7.76 6.66 4.83
N LEU A 25 7.60 7.43 5.92
CA LEU A 25 8.04 8.82 5.99
C LEU A 25 9.56 8.95 5.82
N THR A 26 10.36 8.09 6.46
CA THR A 26 11.82 8.13 6.32
C THR A 26 12.26 7.83 4.88
N LEU A 27 11.63 6.85 4.23
CA LEU A 27 11.87 6.55 2.81
C LEU A 27 11.48 7.73 1.91
N LEU A 28 10.36 8.38 2.19
CA LEU A 28 9.91 9.56 1.44
C LEU A 28 10.87 10.74 1.56
N VAL A 29 11.35 11.02 2.77
CA VAL A 29 12.35 12.07 3.01
C VAL A 29 13.66 11.75 2.29
N LEU A 30 14.15 10.51 2.42
CA LEU A 30 15.35 10.06 1.70
C LEU A 30 15.18 10.16 0.18
N GLN A 31 14.03 9.73 -0.35
CA GLN A 31 13.73 9.80 -1.77
C GLN A 31 13.69 11.24 -2.26
N SER A 32 13.06 12.15 -1.51
CA SER A 32 13.02 13.58 -1.86
C SER A 32 14.41 14.22 -1.87
N LEU A 33 15.28 13.85 -0.92
CA LEU A 33 16.66 14.32 -0.86
C LEU A 33 17.47 13.80 -2.06
N VAL A 34 17.32 12.52 -2.41
CA VAL A 34 17.98 11.93 -3.58
C VAL A 34 17.49 12.56 -4.88
N VAL A 35 16.20 12.86 -5.02
CA VAL A 35 15.64 13.59 -6.19
C VAL A 35 16.29 14.97 -6.33
N LEU A 36 16.37 15.72 -5.23
CA LEU A 36 16.98 17.05 -5.23
C LEU A 36 18.47 16.97 -5.58
N LEU A 37 19.18 16.01 -5.00
CA LEU A 37 20.60 15.79 -5.26
C LEU A 37 20.84 15.34 -6.71
N ARG A 38 19.91 14.58 -7.31
CA ARG A 38 19.94 14.19 -8.73
C ARG A 38 19.76 15.38 -9.67
N TRP A 39 18.86 16.30 -9.39
CA TRP A 39 18.72 17.51 -10.19
C TRP A 39 19.97 18.39 -10.14
N VAL A 40 20.59 18.53 -8.97
CA VAL A 40 21.77 19.38 -8.81
C VAL A 40 23.04 18.75 -9.38
N LEU A 41 23.27 17.45 -9.17
CA LEU A 41 24.54 16.79 -9.52
C LEU A 41 24.55 16.08 -10.87
N LEU A 42 23.46 15.38 -11.24
CA LEU A 42 23.40 14.58 -12.47
C LEU A 42 22.82 15.35 -13.66
N LEU A 43 22.17 16.50 -13.42
CA LEU A 43 21.43 17.27 -14.44
C LEU A 43 20.43 16.42 -15.25
N ASP A 44 20.00 15.26 -14.72
CA ASP A 44 19.04 14.35 -15.34
C ASP A 44 17.62 14.82 -15.03
N ILE A 45 17.16 15.79 -15.82
CA ILE A 45 15.86 16.45 -15.64
C ILE A 45 14.70 15.46 -15.79
N PHE A 46 14.75 14.60 -16.82
CA PHE A 46 13.66 13.66 -17.11
C PHE A 46 13.57 12.56 -16.05
N GLY A 47 14.69 11.93 -15.68
CA GLY A 47 14.71 10.92 -14.62
C GLY A 47 14.30 11.49 -13.27
N GLY A 48 14.82 12.68 -12.93
CA GLY A 48 14.44 13.40 -11.71
C GLY A 48 12.96 13.80 -11.69
N PHE A 49 12.39 14.20 -12.82
CA PHE A 49 10.97 14.57 -12.93
C PHE A 49 10.03 13.39 -12.70
N ILE A 50 10.28 12.24 -13.35
CA ILE A 50 9.47 11.03 -13.16
C ILE A 50 9.54 10.58 -11.69
N MET A 51 10.73 10.64 -11.08
CA MET A 51 10.92 10.31 -9.67
C MET A 51 10.25 11.33 -8.72
N ALA A 52 10.24 12.61 -9.08
CA ALA A 52 9.54 13.65 -8.34
C ALA A 52 8.02 13.41 -8.34
N VAL A 53 7.44 13.04 -9.48
CA VAL A 53 6.01 12.67 -9.56
C VAL A 53 5.71 11.44 -8.71
N ALA A 54 6.56 10.41 -8.76
CA ALA A 54 6.42 9.24 -7.89
C ALA A 54 6.46 9.64 -6.40
N THR A 55 7.41 10.51 -6.02
CA THR A 55 7.53 11.01 -4.64
C THR A 55 6.31 11.82 -4.23
N ALA A 56 5.73 12.62 -5.14
CA ALA A 56 4.51 13.38 -4.89
C ALA A 56 3.31 12.45 -4.59
N PHE A 57 3.18 11.32 -5.28
CA PHE A 57 2.19 10.30 -4.93
C PHE A 57 2.41 9.74 -3.52
N GLY A 58 3.67 9.53 -3.12
CA GLY A 58 4.00 9.10 -1.75
C GLY A 58 3.59 10.15 -0.70
N VAL A 59 3.84 11.44 -0.97
CA VAL A 59 3.46 12.53 -0.07
C VAL A 59 1.93 12.64 0.01
N TYR A 60 1.26 12.51 -1.14
CA TYR A 60 -0.20 12.50 -1.20
C TYR A 60 -0.78 11.33 -0.41
N ALA A 61 -0.23 10.13 -0.57
CA ALA A 61 -0.62 8.96 0.21
C ALA A 61 -0.45 9.21 1.73
N TYR A 62 0.64 9.85 2.14
CA TYR A 62 0.87 10.18 3.55
C TYR A 62 -0.12 11.22 4.08
N LYS A 63 -0.48 12.23 3.28
CA LYS A 63 -1.46 13.25 3.67
C LYS A 63 -2.87 12.70 3.81
N GLU A 64 -3.24 11.77 2.93
CA GLU A 64 -4.54 11.09 2.98
C GLU A 64 -4.45 9.84 3.88
N ASP A 65 -3.88 9.99 5.07
CA ASP A 65 -3.81 8.99 6.14
C ASP A 65 -3.32 7.58 5.69
N LEU A 66 -2.39 7.50 4.74
CA LEU A 66 -1.83 6.24 4.19
C LEU A 66 -2.83 5.39 3.39
N HIS A 67 -3.63 6.02 2.51
CA HIS A 67 -4.43 5.25 1.55
C HIS A 67 -3.58 4.25 0.76
N VAL A 68 -3.92 2.96 0.92
CA VAL A 68 -3.16 1.83 0.38
C VAL A 68 -3.00 1.91 -1.13
N THR A 69 -4.04 2.34 -1.86
CA THR A 69 -4.00 2.48 -3.32
C THR A 69 -2.89 3.42 -3.78
N PHE A 70 -2.80 4.62 -3.19
CA PHE A 70 -1.74 5.57 -3.52
C PHE A 70 -0.37 5.07 -3.08
N LEU A 71 -0.29 4.36 -1.96
CA LEU A 71 0.94 3.73 -1.50
C LEU A 71 1.44 2.64 -2.47
N CYS A 72 0.53 1.82 -3.00
CA CYS A 72 0.83 0.82 -4.01
C CYS A 72 1.29 1.47 -5.33
N TYR A 73 0.65 2.56 -5.77
CA TYR A 73 1.11 3.30 -6.94
C TYR A 73 2.49 3.92 -6.73
N TRP A 74 2.73 4.54 -5.57
CA TRP A 74 4.04 5.07 -5.20
C TRP A 74 5.12 3.98 -5.18
N GLY A 75 4.83 2.83 -4.56
CA GLY A 75 5.75 1.69 -4.50
C GLY A 75 6.04 1.08 -5.86
N LEU A 76 5.02 0.90 -6.71
CA LEU A 76 5.19 0.36 -8.06
C LEU A 76 5.98 1.32 -8.96
N MET A 77 5.66 2.62 -8.93
CA MET A 77 6.45 3.63 -9.67
C MET A 77 7.89 3.69 -9.17
N SER A 78 8.10 3.64 -7.85
CA SER A 78 9.44 3.63 -7.25
C SER A 78 10.20 2.36 -7.62
N GLY A 79 9.54 1.20 -7.67
CA GLY A 79 10.15 -0.07 -8.10
C GLY A 79 10.58 -0.05 -9.56
N ILE A 80 9.70 0.41 -10.47
CA ILE A 80 10.02 0.53 -11.90
C ILE A 80 11.21 1.49 -12.11
N ASN A 81 11.16 2.67 -11.47
CA ASN A 81 12.25 3.64 -11.55
C ASN A 81 13.55 3.07 -10.97
N GLY A 82 13.48 2.41 -9.81
CA GLY A 82 14.63 1.77 -9.17
C GLY A 82 15.27 0.70 -10.04
N ILE A 83 14.48 -0.11 -10.75
CA ILE A 83 15.00 -1.12 -11.69
C ILE A 83 15.69 -0.44 -12.88
N PHE A 84 15.10 0.58 -13.50
CA PHE A 84 15.74 1.28 -14.61
C PHE A 84 17.03 1.98 -14.20
N ASP A 85 17.05 2.63 -13.04
CA ASP A 85 18.25 3.25 -12.52
C ASP A 85 19.31 2.22 -12.12
N PHE A 86 18.91 1.03 -11.65
CA PHE A 86 19.82 -0.08 -11.37
C PHE A 86 20.44 -0.64 -12.66
N VAL A 87 19.66 -0.79 -13.74
CA VAL A 87 20.19 -1.20 -15.06
C VAL A 87 21.18 -0.17 -15.58
N LYS A 88 20.87 1.13 -15.47
CA LYS A 88 21.81 2.21 -15.82
C LYS A 88 23.09 2.14 -14.98
N PHE A 89 22.98 1.87 -13.68
CA PHE A 89 24.15 1.68 -12.81
C PHE A 89 25.03 0.53 -13.30
N ILE A 90 24.45 -0.62 -13.66
CA ILE A 90 25.20 -1.76 -14.22
C ILE A 90 25.84 -1.39 -15.55
N ASP A 91 25.14 -0.68 -16.42
CA ASP A 91 25.67 -0.25 -17.71
C ASP A 91 26.90 0.65 -17.54
N VAL A 92 26.84 1.64 -16.65
CA VAL A 92 28.00 2.50 -16.32
C VAL A 92 29.11 1.68 -15.67
N TRP A 93 28.78 0.72 -14.80
CA TRP A 93 29.75 -0.18 -14.15
C TRP A 93 30.56 -1.00 -15.16
N VAL A 94 29.89 -1.60 -16.15
CA VAL A 94 30.56 -2.47 -17.13
C VAL A 94 31.42 -1.68 -18.11
N HIS A 95 31.03 -0.45 -18.46
CA HIS A 95 31.73 0.36 -19.46
C HIS A 95 32.82 1.27 -18.89
N GLN A 96 33.10 1.25 -17.58
CA GLN A 96 34.11 2.11 -16.96
C GLN A 96 35.43 1.35 -16.75
N PRO A 97 36.45 1.54 -17.63
CA PRO A 97 37.72 0.82 -17.54
C PRO A 97 38.70 1.39 -16.49
N VAL A 98 38.31 2.40 -15.73
CA VAL A 98 39.21 3.17 -14.84
C VAL A 98 39.03 2.82 -13.37
N SER A 99 40.16 2.72 -12.65
CA SER A 99 40.19 2.41 -11.23
C SER A 99 39.53 3.51 -10.39
N LEU A 100 38.50 3.14 -9.63
CA LEU A 100 37.68 4.03 -8.79
C LEU A 100 38.47 4.88 -7.78
N LEU A 101 39.72 4.52 -7.50
CA LEU A 101 40.58 5.18 -6.51
C LEU A 101 41.18 6.50 -7.01
N SER A 102 41.45 6.66 -8.32
CA SER A 102 42.06 7.89 -8.89
C SER A 102 41.03 8.92 -9.37
N LEU A 103 39.74 8.60 -9.25
CA LEU A 103 38.64 9.44 -9.74
C LEU A 103 38.52 10.77 -8.98
N ALA A 104 38.23 11.84 -9.71
CA ALA A 104 37.87 13.13 -9.14
C ALA A 104 36.67 13.01 -8.17
N TRP A 105 36.61 13.87 -7.15
CA TRP A 105 35.56 13.84 -6.13
C TRP A 105 34.14 13.91 -6.71
N SER A 106 33.95 14.69 -7.78
CA SER A 106 32.66 14.81 -8.50
C SER A 106 32.18 13.46 -9.05
N LEU A 107 33.08 12.66 -9.62
CA LEU A 107 32.74 11.36 -10.17
C LEU A 107 32.41 10.35 -9.06
N LYS A 108 33.11 10.40 -7.92
CA LYS A 108 32.77 9.57 -6.74
C LYS A 108 31.36 9.86 -6.23
N LEU A 109 30.98 11.13 -6.18
CA LEU A 109 29.61 11.53 -5.82
C LEU A 109 28.58 11.03 -6.83
N GLN A 110 28.90 11.10 -8.13
CA GLN A 110 28.01 10.58 -9.19
C GLN A 110 27.75 9.08 -9.03
N TRP A 111 28.80 8.30 -8.76
CA TRP A 111 28.68 6.87 -8.47
C TRP A 111 27.84 6.58 -7.23
N LEU A 112 28.10 7.32 -6.14
CA LEU A 112 27.36 7.18 -4.90
C LEU A 112 25.88 7.52 -5.11
N LEU A 113 25.58 8.54 -5.91
CA LEU A 113 24.21 8.93 -6.24
C LEU A 113 23.52 7.89 -7.11
N LEU A 114 24.20 7.37 -8.13
CA LEU A 114 23.71 6.27 -8.98
C LEU A 114 23.35 5.02 -8.17
N LEU A 115 24.08 4.74 -7.09
CA LEU A 115 23.78 3.64 -6.18
C LEU A 115 22.71 4.00 -5.13
N ALA A 116 22.70 5.24 -4.64
CA ALA A 116 21.74 5.70 -3.63
C ALA A 116 20.29 5.67 -4.15
N VAL A 117 20.09 5.96 -5.43
CA VAL A 117 18.77 5.93 -6.07
C VAL A 117 18.07 4.56 -5.96
N PRO A 118 18.62 3.46 -6.50
CA PRO A 118 18.01 2.13 -6.35
C PRO A 118 17.98 1.67 -4.89
N ALA A 119 18.98 2.07 -4.08
CA ALA A 119 19.02 1.73 -2.67
C ALA A 119 17.86 2.31 -1.85
N VAL A 120 17.31 3.47 -2.23
CA VAL A 120 16.17 4.09 -1.55
C VAL A 120 14.83 3.70 -2.20
N SER A 121 14.79 3.55 -3.52
CA SER A 121 13.56 3.27 -4.27
C SER A 121 13.11 1.80 -4.20
N LEU A 122 14.03 0.83 -4.15
CA LEU A 122 13.67 -0.59 -4.03
C LEU A 122 13.03 -0.92 -2.67
N PRO A 123 13.54 -0.44 -1.52
CA PRO A 123 12.86 -0.63 -0.24
C PRO A 123 11.44 -0.04 -0.22
N ALA A 124 11.20 1.10 -0.89
CA ALA A 124 9.87 1.66 -1.01
C ALA A 124 8.89 0.70 -1.70
N ALA A 125 9.33 0.05 -2.78
CA ALA A 125 8.55 -0.98 -3.46
C ALA A 125 8.27 -2.20 -2.56
N VAL A 126 9.28 -2.66 -1.81
CA VAL A 126 9.16 -3.78 -0.87
C VAL A 126 8.18 -3.46 0.26
N VAL A 127 8.24 -2.26 0.83
CA VAL A 127 7.30 -1.80 1.87
C VAL A 127 5.87 -1.75 1.31
N ALA A 128 5.68 -1.18 0.12
CA ALA A 128 4.37 -1.14 -0.52
C ALA A 128 3.82 -2.56 -0.81
N TRP A 129 4.68 -3.50 -1.19
CA TRP A 129 4.31 -4.90 -1.37
C TRP A 129 3.83 -5.57 -0.07
N TYR A 130 4.54 -5.34 1.05
CA TYR A 130 4.10 -5.87 2.35
C TYR A 130 2.76 -5.27 2.80
N VAL A 131 2.54 -3.97 2.57
CA VAL A 131 1.24 -3.34 2.86
C VAL A 131 0.14 -3.93 1.98
N TYR A 132 0.44 -4.21 0.71
CA TYR A 132 -0.50 -4.87 -0.19
C TYR A 132 -0.83 -6.31 0.24
N GLN A 133 0.16 -7.08 0.69
CA GLN A 133 -0.07 -8.43 1.21
C GLN A 133 -0.92 -8.43 2.48
N ASP A 134 -0.65 -7.52 3.41
CA ASP A 134 -1.44 -7.36 4.64
C ASP A 134 -2.92 -7.09 4.33
N MET A 135 -3.19 -6.20 3.36
CA MET A 135 -4.54 -5.90 2.91
C MET A 135 -5.20 -7.11 2.22
N SER A 136 -4.46 -7.82 1.38
CA SER A 136 -4.97 -8.98 0.64
C SER A 136 -5.29 -10.16 1.56
N GLY A 137 -4.42 -10.44 2.53
CA GLY A 137 -4.63 -11.50 3.53
C GLY A 137 -5.75 -11.19 4.53
N SER A 138 -5.90 -9.92 4.92
CA SER A 138 -7.01 -9.48 5.77
C SER A 138 -8.36 -9.57 5.05
N GLY A 139 -8.39 -9.24 3.75
CA GLY A 139 -9.59 -9.31 2.92
C GLY A 139 -10.15 -10.72 2.75
N GLU A 140 -9.30 -11.74 2.63
CA GLU A 140 -9.75 -13.15 2.56
C GLU A 140 -10.38 -13.62 3.87
N THR A 141 -9.80 -13.23 5.00
CA THR A 141 -10.33 -13.61 6.32
C THR A 141 -11.70 -12.98 6.55
N GLN A 142 -11.86 -11.69 6.22
CA GLN A 142 -13.13 -10.98 6.37
C GLN A 142 -14.19 -11.47 5.39
N ARG A 143 -13.84 -11.79 4.13
CA ARG A 143 -14.77 -12.41 3.17
C ARG A 143 -15.24 -13.78 3.64
N ARG A 144 -14.33 -14.63 4.14
CA ARG A 144 -14.72 -15.91 4.75
C ARG A 144 -15.68 -15.69 5.91
N SER A 145 -15.41 -14.74 6.81
CA SER A 145 -16.31 -14.44 7.93
C SER A 145 -17.70 -13.96 7.47
N ALA A 146 -17.78 -13.17 6.39
CA ALA A 146 -19.05 -12.73 5.81
C ALA A 146 -19.83 -13.90 5.18
N ASP A 147 -19.16 -14.76 4.40
CA ASP A 147 -19.78 -15.97 3.84
C ASP A 147 -20.31 -16.91 4.93
N TRP A 148 -19.57 -17.06 6.04
CA TRP A 148 -20.02 -17.86 7.19
C TRP A 148 -21.22 -17.23 7.92
N ALA A 149 -21.33 -15.89 7.96
CA ALA A 149 -22.47 -15.18 8.54
C ALA A 149 -23.72 -15.33 7.66
N ASP A 150 -23.59 -15.17 6.36
CA ASP A 150 -24.68 -15.33 5.38
C ASP A 150 -25.18 -16.78 5.30
N SER A 151 -24.25 -17.75 5.44
CA SER A 151 -24.60 -19.18 5.55
C SER A 151 -25.37 -19.54 6.83
N ARG A 152 -25.27 -18.72 7.89
CA ARG A 152 -26.09 -18.91 9.11
C ARG A 152 -27.48 -18.32 8.95
N GLU A 153 -27.62 -17.23 8.21
CA GLU A 153 -28.90 -16.58 7.96
C GLU A 153 -29.79 -17.43 7.03
N SER A 154 -29.21 -17.96 5.95
CA SER A 154 -29.88 -18.89 5.02
C SER A 154 -30.23 -20.25 5.64
N ARG A 155 -29.55 -20.69 6.72
CA ARG A 155 -29.92 -21.91 7.48
C ARG A 155 -30.98 -21.66 8.56
N SER A 156 -31.35 -20.39 8.77
CA SER A 156 -32.41 -19.97 9.70
C SER A 156 -33.80 -19.89 9.04
N GLU A 157 -33.95 -20.37 7.80
CA GLU A 157 -35.25 -20.79 7.25
C GLU A 157 -35.64 -22.21 7.72
N ARG A 158 -35.26 -22.59 8.94
CA ARG A 158 -36.12 -23.52 9.68
C ARG A 158 -37.39 -22.73 9.96
N THR A 159 -38.42 -23.02 9.18
CA THR A 159 -39.83 -22.72 9.44
C THR A 159 -40.01 -22.48 10.94
N PRO A 160 -40.34 -21.25 11.39
CA PRO A 160 -40.48 -21.01 12.81
C PRO A 160 -41.49 -22.02 13.33
N LEU A 161 -41.01 -22.94 14.17
CA LEU A 161 -41.90 -23.77 14.98
C LEU A 161 -42.72 -22.78 15.78
N ARG A 162 -43.95 -22.56 15.30
CA ARG A 162 -45.00 -21.72 15.84
C ARG A 162 -44.86 -21.73 17.36
N GLN A 163 -44.31 -20.65 17.91
CA GLN A 163 -44.20 -20.52 19.36
C GLN A 163 -45.61 -20.75 19.92
N PRO A 164 -45.82 -21.67 20.87
CA PRO A 164 -47.10 -21.82 21.51
C PRO A 164 -47.42 -20.50 22.20
N SER A 165 -48.31 -19.72 21.60
CA SER A 165 -48.82 -18.50 22.19
C SER A 165 -49.61 -18.91 23.44
N PHE A 166 -49.01 -18.74 24.61
CA PHE A 166 -49.72 -18.85 25.88
C PHE A 166 -50.71 -17.69 25.96
N GLN A 167 -51.94 -17.93 25.50
CA GLN A 167 -53.06 -17.03 25.71
C GLN A 167 -53.50 -17.25 27.16
N SER A 168 -53.05 -16.39 28.07
CA SER A 168 -53.49 -16.43 29.46
C SER A 168 -55.01 -16.27 29.50
N PHE A 169 -55.71 -17.26 30.05
CA PHE A 169 -57.16 -17.22 30.27
C PHE A 169 -57.51 -16.09 31.25
N GLY A 170 -57.72 -14.88 30.72
CA GLY A 170 -58.31 -13.76 31.43
C GLY A 170 -59.83 -13.91 31.49
N GLY A 171 -60.31 -14.99 32.11
CA GLY A 171 -61.73 -15.19 32.35
C GLY A 171 -62.24 -14.16 33.35
N GLN A 172 -63.00 -13.18 32.88
CA GLN A 172 -63.69 -12.21 33.73
C GLN A 172 -64.75 -12.98 34.55
N GLY A 173 -64.43 -13.30 35.80
CA GLY A 173 -65.28 -14.09 36.69
C GLY A 173 -66.64 -13.40 36.89
N ARG A 174 -67.65 -13.87 36.16
CA ARG A 174 -69.04 -13.44 36.30
C ARG A 174 -69.63 -14.11 37.54
N ARG A 175 -69.69 -13.38 38.65
CA ARG A 175 -70.35 -13.83 39.88
C ARG A 175 -71.85 -13.95 39.62
N LEU A 176 -72.39 -15.17 39.73
CA LEU A 176 -73.83 -15.42 39.79
C LEU A 176 -74.27 -15.20 41.24
N GLY A 177 -74.98 -14.10 41.49
CA GLY A 177 -75.55 -13.80 42.79
C GLY A 177 -76.17 -12.41 42.86
N ALA A 178 -77.41 -12.29 42.39
CA ALA A 178 -78.43 -11.35 42.86
C ALA A 178 -79.79 -11.87 42.40
#